data_AF-A0A7V9SLU1-F1
#
_entry.id   AF-A0A7V9SLU1-F1
#
_cell.length_a   1.000
_cell.length_b   1.000
_cell.length_c   1.000
_cell.angle_alpha   90.00
_cell.angle_beta   90.00
_cell.angle_gamma   90.00
#
_symmetry.space_group_name_H-M   'P 1'
#
loop_
_entity.id
_entity.type
_entity.pdbx_description
1 polymer ?
#
loop_
_entity_poly.entity_id
_entity_poly.type
_entity_poly.pdbx_seq_one_letter_code
_entity_poly.pdbx_strand_id
1 'polypeptide(L)'
;MTAYSSVDSAVAALRKGAYDYITKPFVNEDLLQTIKNAIRTKELFRENRVLRRELDNHYSFSEIIGTSAILQNVFRIVEKVADTNAAVLIQGESGTGKELIAKAIHFKSSRAAKPFLAVNCGALSESLLESELFGHTKGSFTGATTDKKGLLRSADGGTLF
;
A
#
# COMPACT_ATOMS: atom_id res chain seq x y z
N MET A 1 -32.68 16.40 0.66
CA MET A 1 -33.72 16.33 -0.39
C MET A 1 -34.28 17.73 -0.57
N THR A 2 -34.07 18.38 -1.73
CA THR A 2 -34.50 19.77 -1.95
C THR A 2 -35.20 19.92 -3.29
N ALA A 3 -36.32 20.65 -3.30
CA ALA A 3 -37.25 20.81 -4.42
C ALA A 3 -36.88 21.94 -5.41
N TYR A 4 -35.63 22.43 -5.38
CA TYR A 4 -35.15 23.43 -6.34
C TYR A 4 -33.74 23.05 -6.80
N SER A 5 -33.63 22.60 -8.04
CA SER A 5 -32.40 22.11 -8.66
C SER A 5 -31.54 23.29 -9.13
N SER A 6 -30.48 23.61 -8.39
CA SER A 6 -29.36 24.36 -8.95
C SER A 6 -28.17 23.41 -9.03
N VAL A 7 -27.46 23.42 -10.16
CA VAL A 7 -26.22 22.65 -10.33
C VAL A 7 -25.22 23.02 -9.23
N ASP A 8 -25.27 24.26 -8.74
CA ASP A 8 -24.45 24.77 -7.64
C ASP A 8 -24.66 24.04 -6.31
N SER A 9 -25.90 23.68 -5.96
CA SER A 9 -26.16 22.93 -4.72
C SER A 9 -25.67 21.48 -4.80
N ALA A 10 -25.74 20.88 -6.00
CA ALA A 10 -25.20 19.55 -6.26
C ALA A 10 -23.67 19.52 -6.11
N VAL A 11 -22.99 20.49 -6.74
CA VAL A 11 -21.54 20.63 -6.66
C VAL A 11 -21.09 20.93 -5.22
N ALA A 12 -21.82 21.79 -4.49
CA ALA A 12 -21.54 22.08 -3.09
C ALA A 12 -21.70 20.85 -2.18
N ALA A 13 -22.70 20.00 -2.45
CA ALA A 13 -22.91 18.76 -1.69
C ALA A 13 -21.77 17.75 -1.93
N LEU A 14 -21.36 17.55 -3.18
CA LEU A 14 -20.25 16.65 -3.52
C LEU A 14 -18.92 17.14 -2.91
N ARG A 15 -18.66 18.46 -2.97
CA ARG A 15 -17.46 19.06 -2.32
C ARG A 15 -17.45 18.87 -0.80
N LYS A 16 -18.62 18.79 -0.16
CA LYS A 16 -18.75 18.52 1.28
C LYS A 16 -18.66 17.02 1.62
N GLY A 17 -18.38 16.16 0.64
CA GLY A 17 -18.21 14.72 0.85
C GLY A 17 -19.47 13.89 0.67
N ALA A 18 -20.53 14.44 0.04
CA ALA A 18 -21.63 13.61 -0.41
C ALA A 18 -21.13 12.60 -1.46
N TYR A 19 -21.53 11.34 -1.32
CA TYR A 19 -21.15 10.27 -2.25
C TYR A 19 -21.71 10.52 -3.66
N ASP A 20 -22.98 10.93 -3.74
CA ASP A 20 -23.66 11.21 -5.00
C ASP A 20 -24.84 12.18 -4.75
N TYR A 21 -25.36 12.80 -5.80
CA TYR A 21 -26.47 13.76 -5.76
C TYR A 21 -27.59 13.37 -6.74
N ILE A 22 -28.81 13.23 -6.23
CA ILE A 22 -29.98 12.79 -7.03
C ILE A 22 -31.01 13.91 -7.11
N THR A 23 -31.34 14.34 -8.33
CA THR A 23 -32.38 15.32 -8.63
C THR A 23 -33.74 14.66 -8.81
N LYS A 24 -34.81 15.30 -8.32
CA LYS A 24 -36.18 14.92 -8.67
C LYS A 24 -36.64 15.64 -9.95
N PRO A 25 -37.49 15.01 -10.80
CA PRO A 25 -37.94 13.61 -10.71
C PRO A 25 -36.81 12.64 -11.09
N PHE A 26 -36.73 11.49 -10.39
CA PHE A 26 -35.73 10.45 -10.65
C PHE A 26 -36.40 9.14 -11.07
N VAL A 27 -35.65 8.31 -11.79
CA VAL A 27 -36.05 6.93 -12.10
C VAL A 27 -35.62 6.03 -10.93
N ASN A 28 -36.49 5.13 -10.49
CA ASN A 28 -36.19 4.23 -9.36
C ASN A 28 -34.97 3.33 -9.61
N GLU A 29 -34.71 2.96 -10.87
CA GLU A 29 -33.54 2.17 -11.26
C GLU A 29 -32.23 2.91 -11.00
N ASP A 30 -32.15 4.21 -11.36
CA ASP A 30 -30.97 5.04 -11.13
C ASP A 30 -30.67 5.19 -9.63
N LEU A 31 -31.72 5.39 -8.83
CA LEU A 31 -31.62 5.45 -7.36
C LEU A 31 -31.06 4.13 -6.80
N LEU A 32 -31.59 2.99 -7.24
CA LEU A 32 -31.13 1.68 -6.80
C LEU A 32 -29.66 1.44 -7.20
N GLN A 33 -29.26 1.88 -8.39
CA GLN A 33 -27.88 1.73 -8.87
C GLN A 33 -26.89 2.59 -8.06
N THR A 34 -27.24 3.86 -7.81
CA THR A 34 -26.44 4.74 -6.96
C THR A 34 -26.28 4.18 -5.54
N ILE A 35 -27.36 3.66 -4.94
CA ILE A 35 -27.32 3.04 -3.61
C ILE A 35 -26.43 1.79 -3.62
N LYS A 36 -26.56 0.91 -4.61
CA LYS A 36 -25.70 -0.28 -4.75
C LYS A 36 -24.22 0.09 -4.85
N ASN A 37 -23.88 1.08 -5.67
CA ASN A 37 -22.51 1.55 -5.81
C ASN A 37 -21.98 2.16 -4.50
N ALA A 38 -22.81 2.92 -3.78
CA ALA A 38 -22.45 3.50 -2.48
C ALA A 38 -22.13 2.42 -1.43
N ILE A 39 -22.98 1.38 -1.36
CA ILE A 39 -22.78 0.24 -0.45
C ILE A 39 -21.48 -0.50 -0.80
N ARG A 40 -21.29 -0.85 -2.07
CA ARG A 40 -20.09 -1.56 -2.54
C ARG A 40 -18.81 -0.77 -2.25
N THR A 41 -18.84 0.54 -2.50
CA THR A 41 -17.70 1.42 -2.22
C THR A 41 -17.39 1.45 -0.73
N LYS A 42 -18.42 1.55 0.12
CA LYS A 42 -18.27 1.51 1.58
C LYS A 42 -17.71 0.18 2.08
N GLU A 43 -18.15 -0.93 1.52
CA GLU A 43 -17.62 -2.27 1.83
C GLU A 43 -16.15 -2.39 1.46
N LEU A 44 -15.78 -1.98 0.25
CA LEU A 44 -14.38 -1.96 -0.20
C LEU A 44 -13.50 -1.08 0.70
N PHE A 45 -13.97 0.11 1.09
CA PHE A 45 -13.24 0.97 2.03
C PHE A 45 -13.11 0.33 3.42
N ARG A 46 -14.16 -0.37 3.89
CA ARG A 46 -14.14 -1.04 5.20
C ARG A 46 -13.16 -2.21 5.19
N GLU A 47 -13.21 -3.05 4.16
CA GLU A 47 -12.33 -4.19 3.99
C GLU A 47 -10.87 -3.72 3.84
N ASN A 48 -10.61 -2.70 3.01
CA ASN A 48 -9.29 -2.11 2.89
C ASN A 48 -8.77 -1.58 4.24
N ARG A 49 -9.64 -0.95 5.05
CA ARG A 49 -9.28 -0.47 6.38
C ARG A 49 -9.02 -1.61 7.38
N VAL A 50 -9.78 -2.70 7.31
CA VAL A 50 -9.56 -3.88 8.17
C VAL A 50 -8.24 -4.56 7.79
N LEU A 51 -8.03 -4.84 6.51
CA LEU A 51 -6.79 -5.44 6.00
C LEU A 51 -5.56 -4.58 6.35
N ARG A 52 -5.66 -3.25 6.20
CA ARG A 52 -4.60 -2.33 6.63
C ARG A 52 -4.33 -2.39 8.13
N ARG A 53 -5.38 -2.46 8.96
CA ARG A 53 -5.24 -2.57 10.42
C ARG A 53 -4.66 -3.90 10.87
N GLU A 54 -5.02 -5.00 10.21
CA GLU A 54 -4.42 -6.31 10.48
C GLU A 54 -2.93 -6.26 10.16
N LEU A 55 -2.55 -5.71 9.00
CA LEU A 55 -1.14 -5.48 8.66
C LEU A 55 -0.44 -4.58 9.69
N ASP A 56 -1.02 -3.44 10.07
CA ASP A 56 -0.43 -2.52 11.06
C ASP A 56 -0.25 -3.17 12.45
N ASN A 57 -1.19 -4.04 12.88
CA ASN A 57 -1.09 -4.76 14.16
C ASN A 57 0.00 -5.84 14.16
N HIS A 58 0.34 -6.37 12.99
CA HIS A 58 1.41 -7.36 12.83
C HIS A 58 2.80 -6.70 12.78
N TYR A 59 2.97 -5.50 12.23
CA TYR A 59 4.31 -4.97 11.94
C TYR A 59 4.94 -4.06 13.00
N SER A 60 4.47 -4.14 14.24
CA SER A 60 5.13 -3.51 15.38
C SER A 60 6.36 -4.31 15.82
N PHE A 61 7.36 -3.64 16.43
CA PHE A 61 8.53 -4.27 17.09
C PHE A 61 8.17 -5.44 18.01
N SER A 62 6.91 -5.52 18.44
CA SER A 62 6.32 -6.62 19.22
C SER A 62 6.45 -8.01 18.58
N GLU A 63 6.65 -8.14 17.27
CA GLU A 63 6.90 -9.46 16.66
C GLU A 63 8.36 -9.93 16.79
N ILE A 64 9.32 -9.04 17.10
CA ILE A 64 10.73 -9.42 17.27
C ILE A 64 10.99 -9.73 18.74
N ILE A 65 10.89 -11.01 19.08
CA ILE A 65 11.16 -11.50 20.44
C ILE A 65 12.66 -11.66 20.65
N GLY A 66 13.25 -10.84 21.52
CA GLY A 66 14.63 -11.04 21.97
C GLY A 66 15.17 -9.91 22.84
N THR A 67 15.85 -10.28 23.93
CA THR A 67 16.41 -9.36 24.93
C THR A 67 17.94 -9.32 24.93
N SER A 68 18.60 -9.99 23.98
CA SER A 68 20.05 -10.04 23.91
C SER A 68 20.66 -8.66 23.64
N ALA A 69 21.80 -8.36 24.25
CA ALA A 69 22.48 -7.07 24.08
C ALA A 69 22.81 -6.75 22.61
N ILE A 70 23.11 -7.78 21.81
CA ILE A 70 23.39 -7.67 20.38
C ILE A 70 22.13 -7.20 19.63
N LEU A 71 20.97 -7.82 19.89
CA LEU A 71 19.72 -7.43 19.24
C LEU A 71 19.28 -6.02 19.67
N GLN A 72 19.48 -5.65 20.93
CA GLN A 72 19.24 -4.28 21.41
C GLN A 72 20.15 -3.25 20.72
N ASN A 73 21.36 -3.64 20.32
CA ASN A 73 22.21 -2.78 19.51
C ASN A 73 21.66 -2.62 18.08
N VAL A 74 21.16 -3.71 17.47
CA VAL A 74 20.49 -3.64 16.16
C VAL A 74 19.28 -2.71 16.22
N PHE A 75 18.44 -2.80 17.24
CA PHE A 75 17.29 -1.90 17.41
C PHE A 75 17.69 -0.43 17.52
N ARG A 76 18.77 -0.11 18.25
CA ARG A 76 19.31 1.26 18.31
C ARG A 76 19.80 1.76 16.95
N ILE A 77 20.34 0.87 16.11
CA ILE A 77 20.74 1.22 14.74
C ILE A 77 19.49 1.48 13.89
N VAL A 78 18.48 0.59 13.96
CA VAL A 78 17.20 0.73 13.27
C VAL A 78 16.56 2.09 13.58
N GLU A 79 16.51 2.49 14.84
CA GLU A 79 15.97 3.80 15.25
C GLU A 79 16.69 4.98 14.63
N LYS A 80 18.02 4.89 14.46
CA LYS A 80 18.81 5.95 13.85
C LYS A 80 18.64 6.04 12.33
N VAL A 81 18.45 4.90 11.66
CA VAL A 81 18.37 4.85 10.20
C VAL A 81 16.95 4.97 9.66
N ALA A 82 15.92 4.70 10.48
CA ALA A 82 14.52 4.66 10.06
C ALA A 82 14.08 5.93 9.32
N ASP A 83 14.40 7.12 9.83
CA ASP A 83 14.01 8.40 9.21
C ASP A 83 15.03 8.95 8.20
N THR A 84 15.98 8.13 7.78
CA THR A 84 16.97 8.53 6.77
C THR A 84 16.55 8.11 5.37
N ASN A 85 17.05 8.83 4.36
CA ASN A 85 16.87 8.45 2.95
C ASN A 85 17.96 7.50 2.43
N ALA A 86 18.85 7.03 3.31
CA ALA A 86 19.97 6.16 2.92
C ALA A 86 19.51 4.73 2.64
N ALA A 87 20.18 4.05 1.71
CA ALA A 87 19.99 2.62 1.52
C ALA A 87 20.61 1.85 2.69
N VAL A 88 19.88 0.89 3.25
CA VAL A 88 20.30 0.07 4.40
C VAL A 88 20.58 -1.35 3.95
N LEU A 89 21.79 -1.84 4.24
CA LEU A 89 22.18 -3.23 3.99
C LEU A 89 21.99 -4.08 5.26
N ILE A 90 21.14 -5.11 5.18
CA ILE A 90 20.89 -6.03 6.30
C ILE A 90 21.59 -7.36 6.01
N GLN A 91 22.60 -7.68 6.82
CA GLN A 91 23.35 -8.93 6.72
C GLN A 91 23.02 -9.88 7.86
N GLY A 92 23.09 -11.17 7.56
CA GLY A 92 22.82 -12.24 8.52
C GLY A 92 22.54 -13.55 7.81
N GLU A 93 22.66 -14.66 8.54
CA GLU A 93 22.39 -16.00 8.02
C GLU A 93 20.92 -16.16 7.60
N SER A 94 20.63 -17.21 6.82
CA SER A 94 19.25 -17.54 6.45
C SER A 94 18.43 -17.84 7.71
N GLY A 95 17.18 -17.36 7.76
CA GLY A 95 16.30 -17.57 8.92
C GLY A 95 16.52 -16.65 10.13
N THR A 96 17.48 -15.72 10.09
CA THR A 96 17.74 -14.77 11.20
C THR A 96 16.74 -13.60 11.31
N GLY A 97 15.68 -13.57 10.49
CA GLY A 97 14.65 -12.53 10.57
C GLY A 97 15.01 -11.20 9.90
N LYS A 98 15.87 -11.19 8.86
CA LYS A 98 16.24 -9.97 8.12
C LYS A 98 15.05 -9.15 7.61
N GLU A 99 13.99 -9.83 7.15
CA GLU A 99 12.76 -9.18 6.71
C GLU A 99 12.04 -8.46 7.85
N LEU A 100 12.06 -9.00 9.06
CA LEU A 100 11.48 -8.35 10.25
C LEU A 100 12.21 -7.04 10.57
N ILE A 101 13.53 -7.03 10.43
CA ILE A 101 14.34 -5.82 10.61
C ILE A 101 14.03 -4.78 9.51
N ALA A 102 13.90 -5.21 8.25
CA ALA A 102 13.52 -4.31 7.16
C ALA A 102 12.15 -3.65 7.38
N LYS A 103 11.16 -4.44 7.82
CA LYS A 103 9.84 -3.95 8.21
C LYS A 103 9.94 -2.98 9.39
N ALA A 104 10.71 -3.32 10.43
CA ALA A 104 10.92 -2.45 11.58
C ALA A 104 11.50 -1.08 11.19
N ILE A 105 12.44 -1.03 10.24
CA ILE A 105 12.97 0.22 9.68
C ILE A 105 11.84 1.02 8.99
N HIS A 106 11.06 0.37 8.12
CA HIS A 106 9.99 1.02 7.38
C HIS A 106 8.90 1.60 8.29
N PHE A 107 8.36 0.79 9.21
CA PHE A 107 7.25 1.21 10.08
C PHE A 107 7.66 2.20 11.17
N LYS A 108 8.96 2.37 11.46
CA LYS A 108 9.46 3.48 12.27
C LYS A 108 9.81 4.74 11.49
N SER A 109 9.83 4.68 10.17
CA SER A 109 10.11 5.84 9.33
C SER A 109 8.87 6.72 9.15
N SER A 110 9.09 7.96 8.73
CA SER A 110 8.08 8.87 8.19
C SER A 110 7.31 8.31 6.98
N ARG A 111 7.77 7.20 6.40
CA ARG A 111 7.12 6.48 5.29
C ARG A 111 6.28 5.30 5.76
N ALA A 112 6.04 5.10 7.05
CA ALA A 112 5.27 3.97 7.58
C ALA A 112 3.87 3.79 6.98
N ALA A 113 3.24 4.87 6.51
CA ALA A 113 1.92 4.83 5.85
C ALA A 113 1.99 4.55 4.33
N LYS A 114 3.21 4.38 3.79
CA LYS A 114 3.49 4.18 2.36
C LYS A 114 3.72 2.68 2.09
N PRO A 115 3.77 2.24 0.81
CA PRO A 115 3.95 0.83 0.51
C PRO A 115 5.31 0.30 1.00
N PHE A 116 5.29 -0.88 1.62
CA PHE A 116 6.47 -1.72 1.85
C PHE A 116 6.37 -2.95 0.94
N LEU A 117 7.31 -3.12 0.02
CA LEU A 117 7.38 -4.28 -0.87
C LEU A 117 8.64 -5.08 -0.56
N ALA A 118 8.50 -6.37 -0.25
CA ALA A 118 9.61 -7.29 -0.06
C ALA A 118 9.74 -8.22 -1.28
N VAL A 119 10.96 -8.34 -1.81
CA VAL A 119 11.27 -9.11 -3.00
C VAL A 119 12.38 -10.11 -2.68
N ASN A 120 12.06 -11.39 -2.82
CA ASN A 120 13.07 -12.43 -2.68
C ASN A 120 13.77 -12.67 -4.03
N CYS A 121 14.93 -12.04 -4.22
CA CYS A 121 15.74 -12.19 -5.42
C CYS A 121 16.29 -13.62 -5.62
N GLY A 122 16.37 -14.43 -4.56
CA GLY A 122 16.89 -15.81 -4.65
C GLY A 122 15.95 -16.79 -5.35
N ALA A 123 14.69 -16.41 -5.56
CA ALA A 123 13.67 -17.25 -6.19
C ALA A 123 13.44 -16.92 -7.68
N LEU A 124 14.07 -15.88 -8.22
CA LEU A 124 13.82 -15.36 -9.57
C LEU A 124 15.05 -15.52 -10.47
N SER A 125 14.83 -15.82 -11.75
CA SER A 125 15.89 -15.69 -12.76
C SER A 125 16.20 -14.22 -13.02
N GLU A 126 17.42 -13.90 -13.44
CA GLU A 126 17.88 -12.53 -13.68
C GLU A 126 16.95 -11.75 -14.63
N SER A 127 16.53 -12.38 -15.73
CA SER A 127 15.58 -11.80 -16.70
C SER A 127 14.19 -11.50 -16.11
N LEU A 128 13.72 -12.33 -15.19
CA LEU A 128 12.44 -12.10 -14.51
C LEU A 128 12.61 -11.02 -13.43
N LEU A 129 13.75 -10.99 -12.75
CA LEU A 129 14.04 -10.00 -11.71
C LEU A 129 14.04 -8.57 -12.27
N GLU A 130 14.70 -8.34 -13.41
CA GLU A 130 14.67 -7.03 -14.09
C GLU A 130 13.24 -6.63 -14.48
N SER A 131 12.51 -7.58 -15.06
CA SER A 131 11.12 -7.40 -15.49
C SER A 131 10.17 -7.10 -14.33
N GLU A 132 10.39 -7.70 -13.15
CA GLU A 132 9.62 -7.40 -11.94
C GLU A 132 10.02 -6.05 -11.34
N LEU A 133 11.31 -5.74 -11.21
CA LEU A 133 11.79 -4.50 -10.57
C LEU A 133 11.41 -3.25 -11.37
N PHE A 134 11.67 -3.26 -12.68
CA PHE A 134 11.48 -2.11 -13.56
C PHE A 134 10.15 -2.14 -14.31
N GLY A 135 9.57 -3.33 -14.48
CA GLY A 135 8.42 -3.53 -15.34
C GLY A 135 8.84 -3.77 -16.79
N HIS A 136 7.84 -4.00 -17.64
CA HIS A 136 8.07 -4.20 -19.06
C HIS A 136 6.88 -3.70 -19.89
N THR A 137 7.16 -3.35 -21.14
CA THR A 137 6.15 -3.09 -22.16
C THR A 137 5.88 -4.35 -22.95
N LYS A 138 4.67 -4.48 -23.49
CA LYS A 138 4.27 -5.56 -24.38
C LYS A 138 5.29 -5.72 -25.51
N GLY A 139 5.77 -6.95 -25.70
CA GLY A 139 6.73 -7.31 -26.75
C GLY A 139 8.20 -7.04 -26.43
N SER A 140 8.57 -6.65 -25.21
CA SER A 140 9.99 -6.45 -24.86
C SER A 140 10.79 -7.75 -24.74
N PHE A 141 10.14 -8.90 -24.50
CA PHE A 141 10.73 -10.24 -24.52
C PHE A 141 9.70 -11.31 -24.92
N THR A 142 10.17 -12.52 -25.24
CA THR A 142 9.29 -13.66 -25.57
C THR A 142 8.45 -14.06 -24.37
N GLY A 143 7.17 -13.68 -24.38
CA GLY A 143 6.22 -13.90 -23.28
C GLY A 143 5.61 -12.61 -22.70
N ALA A 144 6.11 -11.43 -23.09
CA ALA A 144 5.56 -10.13 -22.69
C ALA A 144 4.23 -9.82 -23.42
N THR A 145 3.14 -10.45 -22.99
CA THR A 145 1.81 -10.32 -23.62
C THR A 145 1.09 -9.01 -23.27
N THR A 146 1.44 -8.39 -22.14
CA THR A 146 0.81 -7.17 -21.61
C THR A 146 1.86 -6.24 -21.00
N ASP A 147 1.50 -4.97 -20.80
CA ASP A 147 2.35 -4.03 -20.07
C ASP A 147 2.28 -4.33 -18.57
N LYS A 148 3.43 -4.33 -17.91
CA LYS A 148 3.55 -4.54 -16.46
C LYS A 148 4.31 -3.39 -15.83
N LYS A 149 3.74 -2.79 -14.78
CA LYS A 149 4.43 -1.78 -13.96
C LYS A 149 5.41 -2.47 -13.01
N GLY A 150 6.61 -1.91 -12.89
CA GLY A 150 7.65 -2.43 -11.99
C GLY A 150 7.37 -2.20 -10.51
N LEU A 151 8.04 -3.00 -9.67
CA LEU A 151 7.97 -2.93 -8.22
C LEU A 151 8.54 -1.62 -7.68
N LEU A 152 9.59 -1.06 -8.30
CA LEU A 152 10.14 0.25 -7.90
C LEU A 152 9.10 1.36 -8.01
N ARG A 153 8.30 1.34 -9.08
CA ARG A 153 7.21 2.29 -9.28
C ARG A 153 6.03 2.03 -8.34
N SER A 154 5.83 0.78 -7.95
CA SER A 154 4.77 0.37 -7.02
C SER A 154 5.13 0.73 -5.57
N ALA A 155 6.42 0.76 -5.23
CA ALA A 155 6.96 1.20 -3.95
C ALA A 155 7.21 2.72 -3.87
N ASP A 156 6.67 3.50 -4.81
CA ASP A 156 6.93 4.94 -4.87
C ASP A 156 6.52 5.66 -3.56
N GLY A 157 7.43 6.49 -3.06
CA GLY A 157 7.32 7.14 -1.76
C GLY A 157 7.40 6.21 -0.54
N GLY A 158 7.60 4.90 -0.72
CA GLY A 158 7.67 3.90 0.33
C GLY A 158 9.06 3.26 0.48
N THR A 159 9.09 1.93 0.59
CA THR A 159 10.32 1.13 0.76
C THR A 159 10.22 -0.16 -0.04
N LEU A 160 11.33 -0.52 -0.69
CA LEU A 160 11.55 -1.82 -1.35
C LEU A 160 12.66 -2.56 -0.60
N PHE A 161 12.44 -3.82 -0.24
CA PHE A 161 13.39 -4.72 0.41
C PHE A 161 13.73 -5.89 -0.49
#